data_AF-A0A6V8KI76-F1
#
_entry.id   AF-A0A6V8KI76-F1
#
_cell.length_a   1.000
_cell.length_b   1.000
_cell.length_c   1.000
_cell.angle_alpha   90.00
_cell.angle_beta   90.00
_cell.angle_gamma   90.00
#
_symmetry.space_group_name_H-M   'P 1'
#
loop_
_entity.id
_entity.type
_entity.pdbx_description
1 polymer ?
#
loop_
_entity_poly.entity_id
_entity_poly.type
_entity_poly.pdbx_seq_one_letter_code
_entity_poly.pdbx_strand_id
1 'polypeptide(L)'
;MPEPATSAHRPASDPQRPHVAIHHNLTRPFQPYQDGDHLAVTINHMLNTPSGIDPYLVADWAYRTFNVDLDMLELERYATDGETTFLAACVYRLLGHRSLSVGDVVHLKIAGISSWLACDPYNWRRIEPPAHIVGEPFRAATVYAHLTGHTCTRMSTPTQRPYERLGPLARTASRTAVRAEAVAAAERYVRLLAAEAALAAGQALPGVARIVFRLGDDVHGPAATLVAAYDADARRLWHEDDGIMWPDESAVTDPLAATLEWPHGGSPFSHEPGGDSYELRIGRPQQ
;
A
#
# COMPACT_ATOMS: atom_id res chain seq x y z
N MET A 1 33.38 17.06 -55.23
CA MET A 1 32.52 17.45 -54.09
C MET A 1 32.41 16.26 -53.17
N PRO A 2 32.87 16.33 -51.92
CA PRO A 2 32.78 15.21 -50.99
C PRO A 2 31.34 15.07 -50.46
N GLU A 3 30.83 13.84 -50.41
CA GLU A 3 29.54 13.50 -49.80
C GLU A 3 29.52 13.89 -48.31
N PRO A 4 28.42 14.47 -47.80
CA PRO A 4 28.28 14.72 -46.37
C PRO A 4 28.17 13.38 -45.64
N ALA A 5 29.11 13.14 -44.72
CA ALA A 5 29.08 11.97 -43.85
C ALA A 5 27.76 11.94 -43.05
N THR A 6 26.93 10.95 -43.35
CA THR A 6 25.69 10.67 -42.63
C THR A 6 26.04 10.35 -41.18
N SER A 7 25.81 11.31 -40.29
CA SER A 7 25.96 11.13 -38.84
C SER A 7 25.06 9.97 -38.43
N ALA A 8 25.67 8.83 -38.12
CA ALA A 8 24.96 7.64 -37.65
C ALA A 8 24.28 8.00 -36.33
N HIS A 9 22.96 8.19 -36.39
CA HIS A 9 22.13 8.43 -35.23
C HIS A 9 22.28 7.23 -34.29
N ARG A 10 23.07 7.38 -33.22
CA ARG A 10 23.27 6.35 -32.21
C ARG A 10 21.88 6.07 -31.63
N PRO A 11 21.32 4.84 -31.77
CA PRO A 11 20.01 4.54 -31.21
C PRO A 11 20.05 4.88 -29.73
N ALA A 12 19.02 5.59 -29.26
CA ALA A 12 18.86 5.92 -27.85
C ALA A 12 19.07 4.63 -27.05
N SER A 13 19.99 4.66 -26.07
CA SER A 13 20.27 3.52 -25.22
C SER A 13 18.96 3.02 -24.63
N ASP A 14 18.66 1.74 -24.84
CA ASP A 14 17.48 1.05 -24.32
C ASP A 14 17.25 1.44 -22.85
N PRO A 15 16.07 1.97 -22.47
CA PRO A 15 15.81 2.37 -21.09
C PRO A 15 16.17 1.22 -20.16
N GLN A 16 17.13 1.48 -19.26
CA GLN A 16 17.65 0.47 -18.35
C GLN A 16 16.56 0.00 -17.41
N ARG A 17 15.99 -1.17 -17.71
CA ARG A 17 14.97 -1.81 -16.88
C ARG A 17 15.61 -2.23 -15.56
N PRO A 18 14.97 -1.95 -14.41
CA PRO A 18 15.47 -2.43 -13.13
C PRO A 18 15.31 -3.95 -13.04
N HIS A 19 16.32 -4.57 -12.45
CA HIS A 19 16.23 -5.94 -11.99
C HIS A 19 15.75 -5.93 -10.54
N VAL A 20 14.60 -6.54 -10.28
CA VAL A 20 13.95 -6.59 -8.97
C VAL A 20 13.95 -8.02 -8.45
N ALA A 21 14.52 -8.22 -7.26
CA ALA A 21 14.41 -9.47 -6.52
C ALA A 21 13.79 -9.25 -5.15
N ILE A 22 12.92 -10.18 -4.74
CA ILE A 22 12.26 -10.16 -3.44
C ILE A 22 12.80 -11.30 -2.61
N HIS A 23 13.10 -10.98 -1.36
CA HIS A 23 13.68 -11.87 -0.39
C HIS A 23 12.79 -11.90 0.84
N HIS A 24 12.30 -13.09 1.17
CA HIS A 24 11.44 -13.28 2.31
C HIS A 24 12.23 -13.63 3.57
N ASN A 25 11.96 -12.95 4.67
CA ASN A 25 12.61 -13.26 5.94
C ASN A 25 12.08 -14.57 6.53
N LEU A 26 12.98 -15.53 6.70
CA LEU A 26 12.69 -16.85 7.26
C LEU A 26 12.93 -16.90 8.77
N THR A 27 13.82 -16.06 9.29
CA THR A 27 14.18 -16.06 10.72
C THR A 27 13.08 -15.41 11.55
N ARG A 28 12.58 -14.25 11.12
CA ARG A 28 11.56 -13.47 11.82
C ARG A 28 10.54 -12.89 10.84
N PRO A 29 9.57 -13.70 10.39
CA PRO A 29 8.53 -13.20 9.50
C PRO A 29 7.72 -12.09 10.21
N PHE A 30 7.43 -11.01 9.48
CA PHE A 30 6.63 -9.86 9.94
C PHE A 30 7.28 -8.98 11.02
N GLN A 31 8.58 -9.13 11.28
CA GLN A 31 9.35 -8.24 12.17
C GLN A 31 10.45 -7.53 11.39
N PRO A 32 10.87 -6.31 11.80
CA PRO A 32 11.91 -5.58 11.11
C PRO A 32 13.19 -6.42 10.93
N TYR A 33 13.70 -6.45 9.70
CA TYR A 33 14.91 -7.20 9.35
C TYR A 33 16.10 -6.77 10.22
N GLN A 34 16.89 -7.73 10.70
CA GLN A 34 18.20 -7.44 11.26
C GLN A 34 19.30 -8.19 10.52
N ASP A 35 20.50 -7.63 10.58
CA ASP A 35 21.68 -8.25 10.00
C ASP A 35 21.90 -9.65 10.59
N GLY A 36 22.10 -10.62 9.70
CA GLY A 36 22.22 -12.05 10.04
C GLY A 36 20.92 -12.85 9.89
N ASP A 37 19.78 -12.21 9.61
CA ASP A 37 18.56 -12.95 9.27
C ASP A 37 18.74 -13.76 7.98
N HIS A 38 18.11 -14.93 7.94
CA HIS A 38 18.08 -15.80 6.77
C HIS A 38 16.94 -15.38 5.86
N LEU A 39 17.26 -15.16 4.59
CA LEU A 39 16.31 -14.72 3.59
C LEU A 39 16.15 -15.76 2.47
N ALA A 40 14.92 -16.03 2.04
CA ALA A 40 14.64 -16.84 0.86
C ALA A 40 14.40 -15.97 -0.37
N VAL A 41 15.13 -16.19 -1.47
CA VAL A 41 14.79 -15.56 -2.76
C VAL A 41 13.45 -16.11 -3.26
N THR A 42 12.49 -15.23 -3.59
CA THR A 42 11.18 -15.65 -4.12
C THR A 42 10.99 -15.30 -5.57
N ILE A 43 11.08 -14.03 -5.92
CA ILE A 43 11.08 -13.58 -7.30
C ILE A 43 12.40 -12.91 -7.61
N ASN A 44 12.84 -13.06 -8.86
CA ASN A 44 14.01 -12.38 -9.37
C ASN A 44 13.81 -12.11 -10.87
N HIS A 45 13.48 -10.88 -11.27
CA HIS A 45 13.12 -10.57 -12.65
C HIS A 45 13.47 -9.14 -13.06
N MET A 46 13.73 -8.95 -14.36
CA MET A 46 13.74 -7.64 -15.01
C MET A 46 12.30 -7.15 -15.18
N LEU A 47 11.91 -6.09 -14.47
CA LEU A 47 10.53 -5.60 -14.49
C LEU A 47 10.49 -4.20 -15.08
N ASN A 48 9.49 -3.93 -15.92
CA ASN A 48 9.24 -2.57 -16.36
C ASN A 48 8.51 -1.87 -15.21
N THR A 49 9.20 -0.97 -14.53
CA THR A 49 8.63 -0.25 -13.39
C THR A 49 8.23 1.15 -13.86
N PRO A 50 6.97 1.57 -13.65
CA PRO A 50 6.54 2.92 -14.01
C PRO A 50 7.27 4.01 -13.17
N SER A 51 7.87 3.60 -12.06
CA SER A 51 8.53 4.45 -11.05
C SER A 51 9.88 5.06 -11.43
N GLY A 52 10.39 4.85 -12.65
CA GLY A 52 11.71 5.34 -13.05
C GLY A 52 12.88 4.56 -12.43
N ILE A 53 13.96 5.26 -12.06
CA ILE A 53 15.23 4.67 -11.56
C ILE A 53 15.44 4.82 -10.05
N ASP A 54 14.49 5.43 -9.33
CA ASP A 54 14.59 5.58 -7.87
C ASP A 54 14.33 4.24 -7.17
N PRO A 55 15.30 3.68 -6.42
CA PRO A 55 15.13 2.41 -5.76
C PRO A 55 13.96 2.39 -4.76
N TYR A 56 13.64 3.51 -4.10
CA TYR A 56 12.54 3.57 -3.14
C TYR A 56 11.17 3.46 -3.81
N LEU A 57 10.97 4.21 -4.90
CA LEU A 57 9.72 4.15 -5.67
C LEU A 57 9.53 2.79 -6.37
N VAL A 58 10.63 2.11 -6.74
CA VAL A 58 10.58 0.74 -7.26
C VAL A 58 10.21 -0.25 -6.15
N ALA A 59 10.74 -0.09 -4.94
CA ALA A 59 10.36 -0.92 -3.80
C ALA A 59 8.89 -0.73 -3.40
N ASP A 60 8.38 0.50 -3.38
CA ASP A 60 6.95 0.80 -3.16
C ASP A 60 6.06 0.19 -4.24
N TRP A 61 6.48 0.27 -5.50
CA TRP A 61 5.79 -0.42 -6.59
C TRP A 61 5.76 -1.92 -6.38
N ALA A 62 6.87 -2.54 -5.97
CA ALA A 62 6.94 -3.97 -5.70
C ALA A 62 6.01 -4.34 -4.54
N TYR A 63 6.03 -3.61 -3.43
CA TYR A 63 5.13 -3.83 -2.29
C TYR A 63 3.66 -3.79 -2.71
N ARG A 64 3.24 -2.76 -3.44
CA ARG A 64 1.87 -2.65 -3.94
C ARG A 64 1.53 -3.82 -4.87
N THR A 65 2.34 -4.05 -5.90
CA THR A 65 2.14 -5.12 -6.89
C THR A 65 2.00 -6.50 -6.22
N PHE A 66 2.87 -6.80 -5.25
CA PHE A 66 2.90 -8.11 -4.63
C PHE A 66 1.94 -8.27 -3.45
N ASN A 67 1.21 -7.24 -3.06
CA ASN A 67 0.21 -7.29 -1.99
C ASN A 67 -1.23 -7.03 -2.46
N VAL A 68 -1.42 -6.30 -3.56
CA VAL A 68 -2.75 -5.97 -4.07
C VAL A 68 -3.46 -7.21 -4.64
N ASP A 69 -4.80 -7.18 -4.58
CA ASP A 69 -5.65 -8.18 -5.21
C ASP A 69 -5.44 -8.26 -6.72
N LEU A 70 -5.42 -9.48 -7.25
CA LEU A 70 -5.25 -9.70 -8.69
C LEU A 70 -6.40 -9.10 -9.52
N ASP A 71 -7.63 -9.11 -9.00
CA ASP A 71 -8.79 -8.48 -9.66
C ASP A 71 -8.57 -6.98 -9.87
N MET A 72 -7.87 -6.30 -8.94
CA MET A 72 -7.53 -4.87 -9.08
C MET A 72 -6.43 -4.64 -10.13
N LEU A 73 -5.37 -5.46 -10.11
CA LEU A 73 -4.32 -5.39 -11.14
C LEU A 73 -4.83 -5.76 -12.54
N GLU A 74 -5.85 -6.61 -12.64
CA GLU A 74 -6.47 -6.94 -13.93
C GLU A 74 -7.12 -5.71 -14.57
N LEU A 75 -7.71 -4.81 -13.78
CA LEU A 75 -8.27 -3.54 -14.28
C LEU A 75 -7.18 -2.63 -14.86
N GLU A 76 -5.98 -2.67 -14.27
CA GLU A 76 -4.83 -1.87 -14.69
C GLU A 76 -3.98 -2.53 -15.78
N ARG A 77 -4.31 -3.76 -16.19
CA ARG A 77 -3.51 -4.57 -17.13
C ARG A 77 -3.21 -3.86 -18.45
N TYR A 78 -4.13 -3.01 -18.92
CA TYR A 78 -3.99 -2.29 -20.19
C TYR A 78 -3.22 -0.97 -20.08
N ALA A 79 -2.83 -0.55 -18.88
CA ALA A 79 -1.92 0.57 -18.67
C ALA A 79 -0.52 0.24 -19.19
N THR A 80 0.32 1.26 -19.37
CA THR A 80 1.74 1.08 -19.69
C THR A 80 2.39 0.18 -18.63
N ASP A 81 2.99 -0.93 -19.07
CA ASP A 81 3.60 -1.96 -18.22
C ASP A 81 2.65 -2.73 -17.27
N GLY A 82 1.34 -2.47 -17.35
CA GLY A 82 0.31 -3.13 -16.53
C GLY A 82 0.29 -4.64 -16.74
N GLU A 83 0.44 -5.11 -17.99
CA GLU A 83 0.48 -6.55 -18.28
C GLU A 83 1.67 -7.26 -17.65
N THR A 84 2.86 -6.65 -17.70
CA THR A 84 4.06 -7.24 -17.08
C THR A 84 3.90 -7.30 -15.55
N THR A 85 3.36 -6.24 -14.97
CA THR A 85 3.05 -6.15 -13.53
C THR A 85 2.05 -7.22 -13.09
N PHE A 86 0.94 -7.34 -13.83
CA PHE A 86 -0.10 -8.34 -13.56
C PHE A 86 0.43 -9.77 -13.66
N LEU A 87 1.21 -10.09 -14.70
CA LEU A 87 1.80 -11.41 -14.87
C LEU A 87 2.83 -11.74 -13.78
N ALA A 88 3.65 -10.77 -13.38
CA ALA A 88 4.59 -10.94 -12.27
C ALA A 88 3.86 -11.26 -10.97
N ALA A 89 2.80 -10.52 -10.65
CA ALA A 89 1.94 -10.81 -9.50
C ALA A 89 1.30 -12.21 -9.61
N CYS A 90 0.71 -12.57 -10.76
CA CYS A 90 0.11 -13.89 -10.97
C CYS A 90 1.09 -15.03 -10.70
N VAL A 91 2.31 -14.95 -11.26
CA VAL A 91 3.37 -15.94 -11.03
C VAL A 91 3.72 -16.02 -9.54
N TYR A 92 3.86 -14.87 -8.89
CA TYR A 92 4.18 -14.81 -7.47
C TYR A 92 3.12 -15.54 -6.60
N ARG A 93 1.82 -15.33 -6.87
CA ARG A 93 0.73 -16.03 -6.16
C ARG A 93 0.64 -17.50 -6.55
N LEU A 94 0.83 -17.83 -7.83
CA LEU A 94 0.79 -19.21 -8.32
C LEU A 94 1.80 -20.09 -7.59
N LEU A 95 2.99 -19.55 -7.28
CA LEU A 95 4.03 -20.25 -6.54
C LEU A 95 3.75 -20.34 -5.03
N GLY A 96 2.63 -19.80 -4.55
CA GLY A 96 2.24 -19.82 -3.14
C GLY A 96 3.12 -18.93 -2.26
N HIS A 97 3.79 -17.93 -2.83
CA HIS A 97 4.50 -16.93 -2.02
C HIS A 97 3.49 -16.10 -1.23
N ARG A 98 3.82 -15.78 0.02
CA ARG A 98 3.01 -14.88 0.85
C ARG A 98 3.25 -13.43 0.42
N SER A 99 2.37 -12.53 0.84
CA SER A 99 2.52 -11.08 0.61
C SER A 99 3.89 -10.55 1.10
N LEU A 100 4.40 -9.54 0.40
CA LEU A 100 5.55 -8.78 0.86
C LEU A 100 5.19 -8.07 2.17
N SER A 101 6.06 -8.14 3.17
CA SER A 101 5.73 -7.72 4.53
C SER A 101 6.92 -7.14 5.26
N VAL A 102 6.67 -6.57 6.44
CA VAL A 102 7.74 -6.08 7.33
C VAL A 102 8.76 -7.20 7.58
N GLY A 103 10.03 -6.86 7.42
CA GLY A 103 11.15 -7.79 7.50
C GLY A 103 11.60 -8.37 6.18
N ASP A 104 10.78 -8.32 5.14
CA ASP A 104 11.20 -8.72 3.80
C ASP A 104 12.16 -7.69 3.18
N VAL A 105 12.97 -8.15 2.25
CA VAL A 105 14.01 -7.34 1.61
C VAL A 105 13.81 -7.33 0.11
N VAL A 106 13.94 -6.15 -0.49
CA VAL A 106 13.95 -5.94 -1.94
C VAL A 106 15.38 -5.64 -2.38
N HIS A 107 15.87 -6.40 -3.35
CA HIS A 107 17.15 -6.17 -4.01
C HIS A 107 16.91 -5.61 -5.40
N LEU A 108 17.55 -4.48 -5.68
CA LEU A 108 17.41 -3.74 -6.92
C LEU A 108 18.76 -3.61 -7.60
N LYS A 109 18.82 -3.89 -8.91
CA LYS A 109 19.96 -3.51 -9.75
C LYS A 109 19.47 -2.61 -10.89
N ILE A 110 19.96 -1.38 -10.91
CA ILE A 110 19.56 -0.34 -11.88
C ILE A 110 20.84 0.31 -12.38
N ALA A 111 21.07 0.34 -13.70
CA ALA A 111 22.27 0.94 -14.28
C ALA A 111 23.62 0.40 -13.72
N GLY A 112 23.63 -0.85 -13.25
CA GLY A 112 24.80 -1.45 -12.57
C GLY A 112 24.94 -1.08 -11.08
N ILE A 113 24.11 -0.18 -10.56
CA ILE A 113 24.05 0.16 -9.14
C ILE A 113 23.16 -0.87 -8.44
N SER A 114 23.67 -1.44 -7.36
CA SER A 114 22.96 -2.42 -6.52
C SER A 114 22.49 -1.76 -5.22
N SER A 115 21.20 -1.90 -4.91
CA SER A 115 20.59 -1.39 -3.67
C SER A 115 19.80 -2.48 -2.97
N TRP A 116 19.92 -2.55 -1.64
CA TRP A 116 19.17 -3.47 -0.80
C TRP A 116 18.31 -2.65 0.17
N LEU A 117 17.02 -2.92 0.18
CA LEU A 117 16.03 -2.18 0.96
C LEU A 117 15.23 -3.18 1.80
N ALA A 118 15.27 -3.04 3.12
CA ALA A 118 14.40 -3.76 4.03
C ALA A 118 13.07 -3.02 4.16
N CYS A 119 11.96 -3.77 4.13
CA CYS A 119 10.63 -3.28 4.45
C CYS A 119 10.53 -3.13 5.97
N ASP A 120 10.58 -1.90 6.46
CA ASP A 120 10.31 -1.55 7.85
C ASP A 120 8.84 -1.09 7.99
N PRO A 121 8.30 -0.96 9.22
CA PRO A 121 6.87 -0.67 9.42
C PRO A 121 6.37 0.61 8.75
N TYR A 122 7.24 1.60 8.57
CA TYR A 122 6.85 2.94 8.12
C TYR A 122 7.52 3.35 6.80
N ASN A 123 8.59 2.68 6.40
CA ASN A 123 9.39 3.06 5.24
C ASN A 123 10.30 1.92 4.77
N TRP A 124 11.08 2.22 3.74
CA TRP A 124 12.20 1.39 3.32
C TRP A 124 13.48 1.85 4.00
N ARG A 125 14.16 0.92 4.64
CA ARG A 125 15.50 1.17 5.18
C ARG A 125 16.55 0.55 4.27
N ARG A 126 17.53 1.35 3.87
CA ARG A 126 18.71 0.84 3.16
C ARG A 126 19.54 -0.03 4.09
N ILE A 127 19.93 -1.20 3.60
CA ILE A 127 20.77 -2.16 4.31
C ILE A 127 21.98 -2.56 3.46
N GLU A 128 22.96 -3.18 4.11
CA GLU A 128 24.04 -3.88 3.40
C GLU A 128 23.53 -5.20 2.79
N PRO A 129 24.23 -5.75 1.77
CA PRO A 129 23.88 -7.05 1.20
C PRO A 129 23.78 -8.13 2.29
N PRO A 130 22.63 -8.81 2.44
CA PRO A 130 22.44 -9.85 3.44
C PRO A 130 23.43 -11.00 3.27
N ALA A 131 24.05 -11.44 4.39
CA ALA A 131 25.03 -12.52 4.38
C ALA A 131 24.43 -13.92 4.16
N HIS A 132 23.13 -14.09 4.44
CA HIS A 132 22.46 -15.40 4.47
C HIS A 132 21.23 -15.42 3.57
N ILE A 133 21.47 -15.58 2.27
CA ILE A 133 20.42 -15.76 1.28
C ILE A 133 20.37 -17.23 0.88
N VAL A 134 19.19 -17.84 0.99
CA VAL A 134 18.91 -19.22 0.61
C VAL A 134 17.90 -19.27 -0.54
N GLY A 135 17.85 -20.42 -1.20
CA GLY A 135 17.01 -20.63 -2.37
C GLY A 135 17.72 -20.22 -3.67
N GLU A 136 17.18 -20.72 -4.77
CA GLU A 136 17.64 -20.35 -6.10
C GLU A 136 16.82 -19.17 -6.63
N PRO A 137 17.43 -18.26 -7.41
CA PRO A 137 16.67 -17.31 -8.20
C PRO A 137 15.56 -18.01 -8.98
N PHE A 138 14.41 -17.37 -9.04
CA PHE A 138 13.29 -17.88 -9.81
C PHE A 138 13.68 -18.13 -11.28
N ARG A 139 13.46 -19.36 -11.76
CA ARG A 139 13.71 -19.76 -13.16
C ARG A 139 12.43 -20.33 -13.76
N ALA A 140 12.31 -20.31 -15.08
CA ALA A 140 11.20 -20.94 -15.80
C ALA A 140 11.02 -22.43 -15.41
N ALA A 141 12.12 -23.13 -15.12
CA ALA A 141 12.10 -24.50 -14.62
C ALA A 141 11.28 -24.66 -13.32
N THR A 142 11.28 -23.65 -12.43
CA THR A 142 10.48 -23.65 -11.20
C THR A 142 8.99 -23.62 -11.52
N VAL A 143 8.57 -22.80 -12.50
CA VAL A 143 7.18 -22.74 -12.96
C VAL A 143 6.78 -24.07 -13.59
N TYR A 144 7.60 -24.61 -14.49
CA TYR A 144 7.30 -25.87 -15.16
C TYR A 144 7.25 -27.01 -14.15
N ALA A 145 8.17 -27.10 -13.20
CA ALA A 145 8.13 -28.07 -12.12
C ALA A 145 6.86 -27.92 -11.27
N HIS A 146 6.42 -26.69 -10.98
CA HIS A 146 5.17 -26.45 -10.26
C HIS A 146 3.96 -26.94 -11.09
N LEU A 147 3.85 -26.55 -12.37
CA LEU A 147 2.76 -26.93 -13.26
C LEU A 147 2.72 -28.44 -13.54
N THR A 148 3.89 -29.09 -13.66
CA THR A 148 3.99 -30.54 -13.91
C THR A 148 3.87 -31.36 -12.62
N GLY A 149 4.34 -30.86 -11.48
CA GLY A 149 4.18 -31.50 -10.18
C GLY A 149 2.71 -31.56 -9.73
N HIS A 150 1.90 -30.59 -10.15
CA HIS A 150 0.46 -30.59 -9.89
C HIS A 150 -0.34 -31.52 -10.80
N THR A 151 0.28 -32.15 -11.81
CA THR A 151 -0.38 -33.16 -12.65
C THR A 151 -0.11 -34.60 -12.21
N CYS A 152 0.75 -34.87 -11.23
CA CYS A 152 1.05 -36.26 -10.83
C CYS A 152 1.55 -36.44 -9.39
N THR A 153 0.79 -36.01 -8.37
CA THR A 153 0.82 -36.72 -7.08
C THR A 153 -0.51 -36.55 -6.34
N ARG A 154 -1.31 -37.62 -6.37
CA ARG A 154 -2.44 -37.84 -5.46
C ARG A 154 -1.88 -38.06 -4.05
N MET A 155 -1.38 -37.01 -3.42
CA MET A 155 -1.05 -37.03 -1.99
C MET A 155 -2.30 -36.68 -1.20
N SER A 156 -2.64 -37.55 -0.27
CA SER A 156 -3.67 -37.37 0.74
C SER A 156 -3.23 -36.30 1.74
N THR A 157 -3.39 -35.03 1.38
CA THR A 157 -3.31 -33.86 2.27
C THR A 157 -4.70 -33.53 2.84
N PRO A 158 -4.77 -32.87 4.00
CA PRO A 158 -6.01 -32.70 4.77
C PRO A 158 -7.03 -31.94 3.94
N THR A 159 -8.12 -32.61 3.52
CA THR A 159 -9.30 -32.06 2.83
C THR A 159 -9.11 -30.65 2.29
N GLN A 160 -8.22 -30.51 1.31
CA GLN A 160 -8.14 -29.29 0.51
C GLN A 160 -9.42 -29.32 -0.31
N ARG A 161 -10.45 -28.60 0.17
CA ARG A 161 -11.70 -28.50 -0.57
C ARG A 161 -11.32 -28.02 -1.97
N PRO A 162 -11.72 -28.71 -3.04
CA PRO A 162 -11.49 -28.21 -4.37
C PRO A 162 -11.96 -26.76 -4.39
N TYR A 163 -11.15 -25.86 -4.94
CA TYR A 163 -11.58 -24.48 -5.19
C TYR A 163 -12.81 -24.55 -6.08
N GLU A 164 -13.97 -24.61 -5.44
CA GLU A 164 -15.25 -24.68 -6.11
C GLU A 164 -15.40 -23.33 -6.78
N ARG A 165 -15.36 -23.32 -8.11
CA ARG A 165 -15.64 -22.10 -8.86
C ARG A 165 -17.06 -21.71 -8.49
N LEU A 166 -17.17 -20.65 -7.71
CA LEU A 166 -18.45 -20.05 -7.38
C LEU A 166 -19.19 -19.79 -8.69
N GLY A 167 -20.44 -20.26 -8.75
CA GLY A 167 -21.32 -19.94 -9.87
C GLY A 167 -21.41 -18.41 -10.05
N PRO A 168 -21.75 -17.90 -11.24
CA PRO A 168 -21.80 -16.47 -11.52
C PRO A 168 -22.53 -15.65 -10.44
N LEU A 169 -23.66 -16.15 -9.95
CA LEU A 169 -24.43 -15.52 -8.86
C LEU A 169 -23.66 -15.47 -7.53
N ALA A 170 -23.00 -16.55 -7.13
CA ALA A 170 -22.23 -16.60 -5.89
C ALA A 170 -20.97 -15.72 -5.96
N ARG A 171 -20.36 -15.58 -7.14
CA ARG A 171 -19.27 -14.61 -7.38
C ARG A 171 -19.75 -13.18 -7.24
N THR A 172 -20.89 -12.84 -7.87
CA THR A 172 -21.48 -11.51 -7.72
C THR A 172 -21.81 -11.20 -6.26
N ALA A 173 -22.45 -12.14 -5.55
CA ALA A 173 -22.76 -11.99 -4.13
C ALA A 173 -21.49 -11.78 -3.28
N SER A 174 -20.44 -12.57 -3.53
CA SER A 174 -19.16 -12.45 -2.82
C SER A 174 -18.49 -11.09 -3.10
N ARG A 175 -18.49 -10.64 -4.36
CA ARG A 175 -17.96 -9.31 -4.74
C ARG A 175 -18.74 -8.18 -4.09
N THR A 176 -20.06 -8.27 -4.05
CA THR A 176 -20.91 -7.30 -3.35
C THR A 176 -20.62 -7.27 -1.86
N ALA A 177 -20.45 -8.44 -1.22
CA ALA A 177 -20.13 -8.54 0.20
C ALA A 177 -18.74 -7.96 0.51
N VAL A 178 -17.72 -8.30 -0.30
CA VAL A 178 -16.37 -7.74 -0.16
C VAL A 178 -16.39 -6.23 -0.37
N ARG A 179 -17.13 -5.72 -1.36
CA ARG A 179 -17.30 -4.28 -1.58
C ARG A 179 -17.98 -3.61 -0.39
N ALA A 180 -19.01 -4.22 0.18
CA ALA A 180 -19.69 -3.69 1.36
C ALA A 180 -18.74 -3.64 2.58
N GLU A 181 -17.94 -4.68 2.81
CA GLU A 181 -16.94 -4.67 3.88
C GLU A 181 -15.84 -3.64 3.63
N ALA A 182 -15.39 -3.46 2.38
CA ALA A 182 -14.42 -2.44 2.02
C ALA A 182 -14.97 -1.02 2.25
N VAL A 183 -16.24 -0.76 1.90
CA VAL A 183 -16.91 0.51 2.21
C VAL A 183 -17.01 0.71 3.73
N ALA A 184 -17.40 -0.31 4.49
CA ALA A 184 -17.46 -0.23 5.94
C ALA A 184 -16.08 0.01 6.57
N ALA A 185 -15.02 -0.57 6.01
CA ALA A 185 -13.65 -0.33 6.43
C ALA A 185 -13.21 1.11 6.13
N ALA A 186 -13.54 1.63 4.94
CA ALA A 186 -13.27 3.02 4.57
C ALA A 186 -14.01 4.00 5.50
N GLU A 187 -15.29 3.76 5.82
CA GLU A 187 -16.04 4.56 6.79
C GLU A 187 -15.42 4.53 8.20
N ARG A 188 -14.90 3.38 8.65
CA ARG A 188 -14.18 3.29 9.93
C ARG A 188 -12.89 4.10 9.91
N TYR A 189 -12.13 4.02 8.82
CA TYR A 189 -10.89 4.76 8.64
C TYR A 189 -11.14 6.28 8.62
N VAL A 190 -12.17 6.71 7.91
CA VAL A 190 -12.67 8.10 7.92
C VAL A 190 -12.98 8.60 9.33
N ARG A 191 -13.66 7.80 10.16
CA ARG A 191 -13.96 8.18 11.56
C ARG A 191 -12.71 8.32 12.40
N LEU A 192 -11.69 7.49 12.14
CA LEU A 192 -10.39 7.60 12.78
C LEU A 192 -9.72 8.92 12.40
N LEU A 193 -9.62 9.23 11.11
CA LEU A 193 -9.05 10.49 10.62
C LEU A 193 -9.76 11.72 11.20
N ALA A 194 -11.10 11.69 11.24
CA ALA A 194 -11.89 12.78 11.81
C ALA A 194 -11.67 12.94 13.33
N ALA A 195 -11.42 11.85 14.05
CA ALA A 195 -11.07 11.90 15.46
C ALA A 195 -9.65 12.44 15.70
N GLU A 196 -8.68 12.02 14.88
CA GLU A 196 -7.30 12.52 14.92
C GLU A 196 -7.28 14.04 14.71
N ALA A 197 -7.97 14.51 13.68
CA ALA A 197 -8.04 15.93 13.38
C ALA A 197 -8.83 16.73 14.44
N ALA A 198 -9.71 16.08 15.23
CA ALA A 198 -10.35 16.69 16.39
C ALA A 198 -9.39 16.97 17.52
N LEU A 199 -8.56 15.99 17.81
CA LEU A 199 -7.51 16.11 18.83
C LEU A 199 -6.50 17.17 18.40
N ALA A 200 -6.16 17.20 17.12
CA ALA A 200 -5.33 18.23 16.51
C ALA A 200 -5.89 19.64 16.71
N ALA A 201 -7.15 19.84 16.32
CA ALA A 201 -7.82 21.11 16.49
C ALA A 201 -7.90 21.53 17.96
N GLY A 202 -8.13 20.57 18.87
CA GLY A 202 -8.13 20.81 20.31
C GLY A 202 -6.84 21.41 20.85
N GLN A 203 -5.69 21.01 20.28
CA GLN A 203 -4.37 21.53 20.65
C GLN A 203 -4.06 22.87 19.98
N ALA A 204 -4.40 23.02 18.70
CA ALA A 204 -4.07 24.22 17.91
C ALA A 204 -5.01 25.41 18.18
N LEU A 205 -6.28 25.14 18.48
CA LEU A 205 -7.34 26.14 18.64
C LEU A 205 -7.97 26.03 20.03
N PRO A 206 -7.39 26.69 21.05
CA PRO A 206 -7.96 26.72 22.39
C PRO A 206 -9.43 27.16 22.36
N GLY A 207 -10.33 26.31 22.84
CA GLY A 207 -11.76 26.59 22.88
C GLY A 207 -12.57 26.03 21.71
N VAL A 208 -11.96 25.28 20.80
CA VAL A 208 -12.70 24.53 19.78
C VAL A 208 -13.67 23.55 20.45
N ALA A 209 -14.93 23.58 20.02
CA ALA A 209 -15.99 22.69 20.49
C ALA A 209 -16.64 21.91 19.34
N ARG A 210 -16.49 22.40 18.11
CA ARG A 210 -17.04 21.77 16.92
C ARG A 210 -16.09 21.93 15.74
N ILE A 211 -15.94 20.88 14.96
CA ILE A 211 -15.15 20.86 13.73
C ILE A 211 -15.94 20.22 12.61
N VAL A 212 -15.67 20.67 11.39
CA VAL A 212 -16.30 20.20 10.16
C VAL A 212 -15.21 19.72 9.23
N PHE A 213 -15.35 18.49 8.76
CA PHE A 213 -14.47 17.87 7.78
C PHE A 213 -15.20 17.63 6.48
N ARG A 214 -14.46 17.68 5.38
CA ARG A 214 -14.87 17.15 4.09
C ARG A 214 -14.11 15.85 3.86
N LEU A 215 -14.83 14.80 3.48
CA LEU A 215 -14.18 13.59 3.02
C LEU A 215 -13.98 13.66 1.52
N GLY A 216 -12.85 13.12 1.08
CA GLY A 216 -12.55 12.98 -0.33
C GLY A 216 -11.54 11.87 -0.55
N ASP A 217 -11.06 11.79 -1.78
CA ASP A 217 -9.90 11.01 -2.13
C ASP A 217 -8.78 11.98 -2.53
N ASP A 218 -7.57 11.78 -2.01
CA ASP A 218 -6.36 12.44 -2.48
C ASP A 218 -5.50 11.46 -3.29
N VAL A 219 -4.26 11.86 -3.62
CA VAL A 219 -3.34 11.02 -4.40
C VAL A 219 -2.86 9.76 -3.65
N HIS A 220 -3.11 9.67 -2.35
CA HIS A 220 -2.73 8.56 -1.47
C HIS A 220 -3.93 7.70 -1.03
N GLY A 221 -5.16 8.16 -1.27
CA GLY A 221 -6.39 7.39 -1.02
C GLY A 221 -7.45 8.22 -0.29
N PRO A 222 -8.35 7.58 0.48
CA PRO A 222 -9.36 8.29 1.26
C PRO A 222 -8.70 9.27 2.25
N ALA A 223 -9.15 10.52 2.22
CA ALA A 223 -8.63 11.62 3.03
C ALA A 223 -9.77 12.36 3.74
N ALA A 224 -9.46 13.00 4.87
CA ALA A 224 -10.36 13.88 5.60
C ALA A 224 -9.71 15.27 5.74
N THR A 225 -10.29 16.27 5.08
CA THR A 225 -9.78 17.64 5.10
C THR A 225 -10.59 18.48 6.07
N LEU A 226 -9.94 19.18 7.00
CA LEU A 226 -10.62 20.13 7.88
C LEU A 226 -11.12 21.33 7.07
N VAL A 227 -12.42 21.61 7.16
CA VAL A 227 -13.05 22.74 6.46
C VAL A 227 -13.26 23.92 7.40
N ALA A 228 -13.67 23.65 8.64
CA ALA A 228 -13.98 24.70 9.61
C ALA A 228 -13.87 24.21 11.06
N ALA A 229 -13.57 25.15 11.95
CA ALA A 229 -13.59 24.95 13.39
C ALA A 229 -14.40 26.07 14.08
N TYR A 230 -15.15 25.71 15.11
CA TYR A 230 -16.04 26.59 15.85
C TYR A 230 -15.87 26.41 17.35
N ASP A 231 -16.11 27.48 18.10
CA ASP A 231 -16.22 27.42 19.57
C ASP A 231 -17.60 26.91 20.02
N ALA A 232 -17.79 26.84 21.34
CA ALA A 232 -19.04 26.39 21.95
C ALA A 232 -20.24 27.32 21.67
N ASP A 233 -19.99 28.58 21.34
CA ASP A 233 -21.00 29.58 21.00
C ASP A 233 -21.26 29.63 19.47
N ALA A 234 -20.78 28.62 18.73
CA ALA A 234 -20.83 28.51 17.28
C ALA A 234 -20.12 29.67 16.53
N ARG A 235 -19.21 30.39 17.19
CA ARG A 235 -18.35 31.37 16.50
C ARG A 235 -17.26 30.63 15.75
N ARG A 236 -17.01 31.09 14.53
CA ARG A 236 -16.00 30.51 13.64
C ARG A 236 -14.61 30.88 14.16
N LEU A 237 -13.85 29.86 14.54
CA LEU A 237 -12.45 29.98 14.98
C LEU A 237 -11.49 29.91 13.79
N TRP A 238 -11.82 29.07 12.81
CA TRP A 238 -11.02 28.87 11.60
C TRP A 238 -11.90 28.37 10.45
N HIS A 239 -11.50 28.67 9.21
CA HIS A 239 -12.12 28.18 7.99
C HIS A 239 -11.08 28.10 6.87
N GLU A 240 -11.18 27.07 6.01
CA GLU A 240 -10.25 26.84 4.89
C GLU A 240 -10.14 28.07 3.97
N ASP A 241 -11.27 28.70 3.63
CA ASP A 241 -11.34 29.91 2.79
C ASP A 241 -10.65 31.16 3.38
N ASP A 242 -10.33 31.18 4.68
CA ASP A 242 -9.73 32.37 5.31
C ASP A 242 -8.24 32.53 4.92
N GLY A 243 -7.67 31.59 4.14
CA GLY A 243 -6.29 31.64 3.64
C GLY A 243 -5.22 31.45 4.74
N ILE A 244 -5.66 31.14 5.96
CA ILE A 244 -4.80 30.83 7.10
C ILE A 244 -4.41 29.36 6.98
N MET A 245 -3.14 29.11 6.65
CA MET A 245 -2.59 27.76 6.55
C MET A 245 -2.79 27.02 7.88
N TRP A 246 -3.34 25.81 7.80
CA TRP A 246 -3.44 24.92 8.94
C TRP A 246 -2.02 24.61 9.48
N PRO A 247 -1.81 24.56 10.81
CA PRO A 247 -0.53 24.11 11.35
C PRO A 247 -0.20 22.72 10.81
N ASP A 248 1.06 22.52 10.43
CA ASP A 248 1.57 21.32 9.77
C ASP A 248 0.93 20.02 10.31
N GLU A 249 0.14 19.34 9.47
CA GLU A 249 -0.60 18.12 9.80
C GLU A 249 0.32 17.02 10.37
N SER A 250 1.59 17.00 9.94
CA SER A 250 2.58 16.01 10.37
C SER A 250 3.01 16.17 11.83
N ALA A 251 2.84 17.35 12.44
CA ALA A 251 3.18 17.57 13.85
C ALA A 251 2.16 16.94 14.82
N VAL A 252 1.07 16.36 14.28
CA VAL A 252 -0.12 16.01 15.06
C VAL A 252 -0.53 14.54 14.95
N THR A 253 -0.10 13.85 13.89
CA THR A 253 -0.41 12.44 13.62
C THR A 253 0.40 11.45 14.48
N ASP A 254 1.61 11.82 14.90
CA ASP A 254 2.56 10.90 15.55
C ASP A 254 2.20 10.45 16.99
N PRO A 255 1.58 11.26 17.87
CA PRO A 255 1.34 10.87 19.26
C PRO A 255 0.12 9.96 19.50
N LEU A 256 -0.78 9.80 18.52
CA LEU A 256 -2.16 9.29 18.76
C LEU A 256 -2.48 7.94 18.11
N ALA A 257 -1.67 7.47 17.16
CA ALA A 257 -1.72 6.08 16.69
C ALA A 257 -1.53 5.05 17.82
N ALA A 258 -1.05 5.50 19.00
CA ALA A 258 -0.82 4.68 20.19
C ALA A 258 -2.00 4.65 21.18
N THR A 259 -3.03 5.49 21.05
CA THR A 259 -4.05 5.63 22.11
C THR A 259 -5.41 5.98 21.53
N LEU A 260 -6.28 4.99 21.30
CA LEU A 260 -7.74 5.19 21.35
C LEU A 260 -8.48 3.84 21.42
N GLU A 261 -8.78 3.41 22.64
CA GLU A 261 -10.01 2.66 22.93
C GLU A 261 -11.10 3.70 23.25
N TRP A 262 -12.24 3.66 22.56
CA TRP A 262 -13.36 4.57 22.82
C TRP A 262 -14.23 4.03 23.97
N PRO A 263 -14.40 4.78 25.07
CA PRO A 263 -15.39 4.43 26.07
C PRO A 263 -16.79 4.89 25.61
N HIS A 264 -17.73 3.95 25.57
CA HIS A 264 -19.20 4.13 25.51
C HIS A 264 -19.85 4.53 24.17
N GLY A 265 -20.26 3.53 23.39
CA GLY A 265 -21.65 3.30 22.94
C GLY A 265 -22.43 4.33 22.11
N GLY A 266 -21.89 5.50 21.76
CA GLY A 266 -22.57 6.50 20.93
C GLY A 266 -21.60 7.13 19.94
N SER A 267 -22.00 7.25 18.67
CA SER A 267 -21.21 7.94 17.65
C SER A 267 -21.26 9.45 17.90
N PRO A 268 -20.14 10.15 18.13
CA PRO A 268 -20.11 11.61 18.30
C PRO A 268 -20.24 12.35 16.95
N PHE A 269 -20.28 11.60 15.84
CA PHE A 269 -20.40 12.12 14.49
C PHE A 269 -21.87 12.29 14.10
N SER A 270 -22.19 13.46 13.55
CA SER A 270 -23.42 13.70 12.80
C SER A 270 -23.10 13.95 11.33
N HIS A 271 -23.86 13.30 10.45
CA HIS A 271 -23.74 13.42 9.00
C HIS A 271 -24.90 14.26 8.46
N GLU A 272 -24.62 15.26 7.64
CA GLU A 272 -25.67 16.00 6.93
C GLU A 272 -26.22 15.14 5.78
N PRO A 273 -27.54 14.88 5.71
CA PRO A 273 -28.11 14.09 4.62
C PRO A 273 -27.84 14.75 3.25
N GLY A 274 -26.96 14.13 2.45
CA GLY A 274 -26.68 14.54 1.06
C GLY A 274 -25.44 15.42 0.86
N GLY A 275 -24.60 15.62 1.88
CA GLY A 275 -23.32 16.33 1.75
C GLY A 275 -22.12 15.46 2.11
N ASP A 276 -20.95 15.72 1.52
CA ASP A 276 -19.68 15.04 1.83
C ASP A 276 -19.01 15.59 3.10
N SER A 277 -19.78 16.27 3.95
CA SER A 277 -19.31 16.99 5.14
C SER A 277 -19.76 16.31 6.42
N TYR A 278 -18.83 16.17 7.36
CA TYR A 278 -19.01 15.47 8.62
C TYR A 278 -18.77 16.44 9.77
N GLU A 279 -19.70 16.49 10.71
CA GLU A 279 -19.59 17.30 11.92
C GLU A 279 -19.18 16.40 13.09
N LEU A 280 -18.16 16.82 13.83
CA LEU A 280 -17.78 16.23 15.11
C LEU A 280 -17.91 17.25 16.23
N ARG A 281 -18.62 16.87 17.29
CA ARG A 281 -18.75 17.67 18.52
C ARG A 281 -17.76 17.18 19.57
N ILE A 282 -16.90 18.08 20.01
CA ILE A 282 -15.89 17.80 21.03
C ILE A 282 -16.53 18.10 22.39
N GLY A 283 -17.10 17.06 23.02
CA GLY A 283 -17.61 17.16 24.38
C GLY A 283 -16.45 17.24 25.38
N ARG A 284 -16.52 18.16 26.35
CA ARG A 284 -15.69 18.02 27.56
C ARG A 284 -16.17 16.78 28.32
N PRO A 285 -15.26 15.95 28.88
CA PRO A 285 -15.68 14.88 29.77
C PRO A 285 -16.51 15.49 30.90
N GLN A 286 -17.72 14.99 31.11
CA GLN A 286 -18.53 15.38 32.26
C GLN A 286 -17.74 14.95 33.51
N GLN A 287 -17.29 15.93 34.30
CA GLN A 287 -16.71 15.68 35.62
C GLN A 287 -17.80 15.34 36.63
#